data_AF-A0A7S3SZJ4-F1
#
_entry.id   AF-A0A7S3SZJ4-F1
#
_cell.length_a   1.000
_cell.length_b   1.000
_cell.length_c   1.000
_cell.angle_alpha   90.00
_cell.angle_beta   90.00
_cell.angle_gamma   90.00
#
_symmetry.space_group_name_H-M   'P 1'
#
loop_
_entity.id
_entity.type
_entity.pdbx_description
1 polymer ?
#
loop_
_entity_poly.entity_id
_entity_poly.type
_entity_poly.pdbx_seq_one_letter_code
_entity_poly.pdbx_strand_id
1 'polypeptide(L)'
;EQLSINFANEKLQQHFNSHMFTLEQQLYSEEGIAWSHITWQDNREIIDSLEKKPLGLFCIIDSECLMPNATDATCLSKIYNSFKTSKIVYKPSRFASTNFAVAHYAGEVIYDVVSFLEKNTDKLHADITNLLKSSGNALLKSLFSDPRFAPE
;
A
#
# COMPACT_ATOMS: atom_id res chain seq x y z
N GLU A 1 -6.68 -6.92 0.35
CA GLU A 1 -6.20 -7.10 -1.05
C GLU A 1 -6.40 -5.85 -1.91
N GLN A 2 -7.62 -5.29 -2.00
CA GLN A 2 -7.88 -4.13 -2.88
C GLN A 2 -6.98 -2.91 -2.61
N LEU A 3 -6.60 -2.66 -1.35
CA LEU A 3 -5.70 -1.56 -0.99
C LEU A 3 -4.35 -1.66 -1.72
N SER A 4 -3.77 -2.87 -1.78
CA SER A 4 -2.49 -3.13 -2.46
C SER A 4 -2.62 -2.96 -3.97
N ILE A 5 -3.74 -3.40 -4.56
CA ILE A 5 -4.03 -3.25 -5.99
C ILE A 5 -4.15 -1.77 -6.35
N ASN A 6 -4.94 -1.02 -5.58
CA ASN A 6 -5.13 0.40 -5.82
C ASN A 6 -3.83 1.18 -5.61
N PHE A 7 -3.01 0.83 -4.61
CA PHE A 7 -1.68 1.40 -4.44
C PHE A 7 -0.75 1.13 -5.64
N ALA A 8 -0.76 -0.09 -6.19
CA ALA A 8 -0.01 -0.39 -7.41
C ALA A 8 -0.47 0.49 -8.59
N ASN A 9 -1.79 0.69 -8.73
CA ASN A 9 -2.34 1.59 -9.73
C ASN A 9 -1.94 3.06 -9.51
N GLU A 10 -1.86 3.54 -8.26
CA GLU A 10 -1.33 4.88 -7.95
C GLU A 10 0.11 5.03 -8.45
N LYS A 11 0.97 4.03 -8.20
CA LYS A 11 2.36 4.03 -8.69
C LYS A 11 2.44 4.05 -10.20
N LEU A 12 1.60 3.25 -10.87
CA LEU A 12 1.51 3.25 -12.34
C LEU A 12 1.04 4.60 -12.87
N GLN A 13 0.04 5.21 -12.25
CA GLN A 13 -0.45 6.54 -12.64
C GLN A 13 0.63 7.61 -12.46
N GLN A 14 1.38 7.58 -11.36
CA GLN A 14 2.50 8.50 -11.14
C GLN A 14 3.58 8.34 -12.21
N HIS A 15 3.91 7.09 -12.54
CA HIS A 15 4.89 6.78 -13.58
C HIS A 15 4.42 7.24 -14.97
N PHE A 16 3.17 6.95 -15.33
CA PHE A 16 2.56 7.37 -16.59
C PHE A 16 2.58 8.89 -16.74
N ASN A 17 2.15 9.61 -15.69
CA ASN A 17 2.20 11.07 -15.63
C ASN A 17 3.62 11.56 -15.89
N SER A 18 4.60 11.13 -15.09
CA SER A 18 6.00 11.56 -15.23
C SER A 18 6.60 11.26 -16.62
N HIS A 19 6.27 10.11 -17.19
CA HIS A 19 6.78 9.70 -18.49
C HIS A 19 6.17 10.53 -19.62
N MET A 20 4.86 10.73 -19.59
CA MET A 20 4.19 11.57 -20.58
C MET A 20 4.71 13.01 -20.55
N PHE A 21 4.93 13.60 -19.37
CA PHE A 21 5.51 14.95 -19.29
C PHE A 21 6.90 15.04 -19.88
N THR A 22 7.72 14.02 -19.66
CA THR A 22 9.09 13.98 -20.21
C THR A 22 9.05 13.93 -21.73
N LEU A 23 8.18 13.09 -22.31
CA LEU A 23 8.02 12.98 -23.75
C LEU A 23 7.45 14.25 -24.39
N GLU A 24 6.44 14.85 -23.77
CA GLU A 24 5.82 16.08 -24.25
C GLU A 24 6.83 17.24 -24.23
N GLN A 25 7.60 17.38 -23.14
CA GLN A 25 8.63 18.41 -23.04
C GLN A 25 9.72 18.24 -24.10
N GLN A 26 10.10 17.00 -24.40
CA GLN A 26 11.06 16.70 -25.45
C GLN A 26 10.53 17.10 -26.83
N LEU A 27 9.27 16.75 -27.16
CA LEU A 27 8.64 17.09 -28.44
C LEU A 27 8.55 18.61 -28.65
N TYR A 28 8.11 19.35 -27.63
CA TYR A 28 8.04 20.82 -27.71
C TYR A 28 9.42 21.45 -27.94
N SER A 29 10.46 20.90 -27.30
CA SER A 29 11.84 21.34 -27.52
C SER A 29 12.34 21.03 -28.93
N GLU A 30 11.98 19.88 -29.50
CA GLU A 30 12.35 19.48 -30.86
C GLU A 30 11.66 20.36 -31.91
N GLU A 31 10.40 20.75 -31.68
CA GLU A 31 9.64 21.61 -32.59
C GLU A 31 9.90 23.12 -32.38
N GLY A 32 10.71 23.50 -31.39
CA GLY A 32 11.01 24.90 -31.06
C GLY A 32 9.81 25.66 -30.50
N ILE A 33 8.83 24.95 -29.93
CA ILE A 33 7.61 25.53 -29.36
C ILE A 33 7.87 25.88 -27.89
N ALA A 34 7.47 27.09 -27.49
CA ALA A 34 7.59 27.53 -26.11
C ALA A 34 6.72 26.67 -25.19
N TRP A 35 7.35 26.02 -24.21
CA TRP A 35 6.65 25.19 -23.22
C TRP A 35 5.76 26.06 -22.31
N SER A 36 4.45 25.80 -22.33
CA SER A 36 3.53 26.30 -21.32
C SER A 36 3.31 25.21 -20.28
N HIS A 37 3.50 25.51 -19.00
CA HIS A 37 3.31 24.53 -17.93
C HIS A 37 1.84 24.07 -17.89
N ILE A 38 1.59 22.82 -18.30
CA ILE A 38 0.29 22.19 -18.11
C ILE A 38 0.16 21.88 -16.61
N THR A 39 -0.99 22.19 -16.01
CA THR A 39 -1.32 21.81 -14.63
C THR A 39 -2.06 20.47 -14.65
N TRP A 40 -1.45 19.42 -14.09
CA TRP A 40 -2.08 18.12 -13.90
C TRP A 40 -2.27 17.81 -12.41
N GLN A 41 -3.16 16.86 -12.11
CA GLN A 41 -3.29 16.33 -10.75
C GLN A 41 -2.14 15.36 -10.46
N ASP A 42 -1.20 15.82 -9.65
CA ASP A 42 -0.16 14.97 -9.07
C ASP A 42 -0.75 14.11 -7.95
N ASN A 43 -0.60 12.79 -8.05
CA ASN A 43 -1.05 11.84 -7.03
C ASN A 43 0.05 11.52 -5.99
N ARG A 44 1.18 12.24 -5.99
CA ARG A 44 2.26 12.06 -5.02
C ARG A 44 1.80 12.17 -3.57
N GLU A 45 0.89 13.09 -3.25
CA GLU A 45 0.37 13.22 -1.88
C GLU A 45 -0.38 11.95 -1.42
N ILE A 46 -1.08 11.29 -2.36
CA ILE A 46 -1.79 10.02 -2.12
C ILE A 46 -0.77 8.92 -1.85
N ILE A 47 0.24 8.80 -2.71
CA ILE A 47 1.33 7.81 -2.56
C ILE A 47 2.08 8.02 -1.24
N ASP A 48 2.46 9.26 -0.92
CA ASP A 48 3.13 9.61 0.34
C ASP A 48 2.27 9.22 1.55
N SER A 49 0.96 9.50 1.51
CA SER A 49 0.04 9.11 2.59
C SER A 49 -0.04 7.59 2.79
N LEU A 50 0.19 6.81 1.74
CA LEU A 50 0.15 5.34 1.80
C LEU A 50 1.49 4.74 2.25
N GLU A 51 2.63 5.17 1.71
CA GLU A 51 3.92 4.47 1.87
C GLU A 51 4.97 5.19 2.74
N LYS A 52 4.83 6.51 2.96
CA LYS A 52 5.93 7.32 3.51
C LYS A 52 6.25 6.95 4.95
N LYS A 53 7.45 6.42 5.18
CA LYS A 53 7.92 6.12 6.54
C LYS A 53 8.10 7.42 7.36
N PRO A 54 7.75 7.44 8.66
CA PRO A 54 7.15 6.37 9.45
C PRO A 54 5.61 6.43 9.54
N LEU A 55 4.96 7.41 8.92
CA LEU A 55 3.56 7.76 9.16
C LEU A 55 2.57 7.28 8.08
N GLY A 56 3.06 6.64 7.03
CA GLY A 56 2.24 6.10 5.94
C GLY A 56 1.30 5.01 6.42
N LEU A 57 0.17 4.86 5.72
CA LEU A 57 -0.86 3.88 6.06
C LEU A 57 -0.30 2.46 6.20
N PHE A 58 0.54 2.00 5.27
CA PHE A 58 1.16 0.68 5.35
C PHE A 58 2.06 0.53 6.58
N CYS A 59 2.81 1.57 6.93
CA CYS A 59 3.67 1.55 8.13
C CYS A 59 2.84 1.43 9.41
N ILE A 60 1.67 2.08 9.46
CA ILE A 60 0.75 1.97 10.61
C ILE A 60 0.22 0.54 10.74
N ILE A 61 -0.22 -0.06 9.64
CA ILE A 61 -0.72 -1.44 9.60
C ILE A 61 0.38 -2.42 10.05
N ASP A 62 1.58 -2.31 9.47
CA ASP A 62 2.73 -3.14 9.85
C ASP A 62 3.08 -2.98 11.33
N SER A 63 3.07 -1.74 11.84
CA SER A 63 3.37 -1.49 13.25
C SER A 63 2.35 -2.15 14.17
N GLU A 64 1.07 -2.19 13.80
CA GLU A 64 0.03 -2.83 14.62
C GLU A 64 0.08 -4.35 14.57
N CYS A 65 0.54 -4.95 13.46
CA CYS A 65 0.77 -6.39 13.41
C CYS A 65 1.83 -6.87 14.42
N LEU A 66 2.72 -5.97 14.84
CA LEU A 66 3.77 -6.26 15.82
C LEU A 66 3.33 -6.01 17.27
N MET A 67 2.20 -5.33 17.49
CA MET A 67 1.75 -4.95 18.83
C MET A 67 1.04 -6.12 19.53
N PRO A 68 1.35 -6.39 20.81
CA PRO A 68 0.67 -7.44 21.56
C PRO A 68 -0.82 -7.09 21.73
N ASN A 69 -1.70 -8.03 21.42
CA ASN A 69 -3.16 -7.88 21.49
C ASN A 69 -3.75 -6.80 20.56
N ALA A 70 -3.06 -6.47 19.47
CA ALA A 70 -3.64 -5.62 18.44
C ALA A 70 -4.88 -6.27 17.83
N THR A 71 -5.88 -5.45 17.53
CA THR A 71 -7.11 -5.86 16.86
C THR A 71 -7.35 -4.94 15.67
N ASP A 72 -8.17 -5.36 14.72
CA ASP A 72 -8.52 -4.50 13.58
C ASP A 72 -9.13 -3.16 14.04
N ALA A 73 -9.85 -3.15 15.18
CA ALA A 73 -10.40 -1.94 15.78
C ALA A 73 -9.33 -1.00 16.35
N THR A 74 -8.26 -1.53 16.97
CA THR A 74 -7.14 -0.69 17.43
C THR A 74 -6.35 -0.15 16.25
N CYS A 75 -6.17 -0.96 15.20
CA CYS A 75 -5.57 -0.53 13.94
C CYS A 75 -6.35 0.63 13.31
N LEU A 76 -7.66 0.50 13.15
CA LEU A 76 -8.51 1.56 12.61
C LEU A 76 -8.46 2.84 13.46
N SER A 77 -8.49 2.70 14.78
CA SER A 77 -8.36 3.83 15.70
C SER A 77 -7.04 4.57 15.51
N LYS A 78 -5.94 3.84 15.28
CA LYS A 78 -4.62 4.41 15.01
C LYS A 78 -4.56 5.08 13.65
N ILE A 79 -5.14 4.49 12.61
CA ILE A 79 -5.28 5.11 11.28
C ILE A 79 -5.99 6.47 11.41
N TYR A 80 -7.16 6.51 12.04
CA TYR A 80 -7.87 7.78 12.23
C TYR A 80 -7.07 8.78 13.05
N ASN A 81 -6.30 8.32 14.04
CA ASN A 81 -5.48 9.20 14.86
C ASN A 81 -4.30 9.81 14.10
N SER A 82 -3.69 9.05 13.19
CA SER A 82 -2.57 9.52 12.36
C SER A 82 -3.04 10.46 11.24
N PHE A 83 -4.25 10.25 10.71
CA PHE A 83 -4.77 10.99 9.55
C PHE A 83 -5.89 11.99 9.89
N LYS A 84 -6.00 12.46 11.14
CA LYS A 84 -7.10 13.34 11.60
C LYS A 84 -7.39 14.56 10.71
N THR A 85 -6.35 15.14 10.12
CA THR A 85 -6.43 16.33 9.27
C THR A 85 -6.24 16.03 7.79
N SER A 86 -6.03 14.77 7.42
CA SER A 86 -5.82 14.38 6.03
C SER A 86 -7.14 14.40 5.26
N LYS A 87 -7.09 14.86 4.02
CA LYS A 87 -8.18 14.72 3.06
C LYS A 87 -8.07 13.45 2.22
N ILE A 88 -6.96 12.72 2.35
CA ILE A 88 -6.67 11.53 1.55
C ILE A 88 -7.15 10.30 2.29
N VAL A 89 -6.74 10.11 3.55
CA VAL A 89 -7.18 8.99 4.38
C VAL A 89 -8.10 9.52 5.46
N TYR A 90 -9.35 9.06 5.52
CA TYR A 90 -10.33 9.61 6.45
C TYR A 90 -11.43 8.63 6.83
N LYS A 91 -12.27 9.05 7.77
CA LYS A 91 -13.48 8.33 8.18
C LYS A 91 -14.64 8.68 7.24
N PRO A 92 -15.21 7.72 6.48
CA PRO A 92 -16.20 8.01 5.44
C PRO A 92 -17.54 8.51 5.98
N SER A 93 -17.93 8.04 7.17
CA SER A 93 -19.17 8.45 7.83
C SER A 93 -19.00 8.41 9.34
N ARG A 94 -19.72 9.26 10.07
CA ARG A 94 -19.72 9.27 11.55
C ARG A 94 -20.08 7.91 12.14
N PHE A 95 -20.93 7.15 11.46
CA PHE A 95 -21.41 5.83 11.88
C PHE A 95 -20.53 4.66 11.41
N ALA A 96 -19.50 4.91 10.60
CA ALA A 96 -18.57 3.87 10.20
C ALA A 96 -17.80 3.36 11.43
N SER A 97 -17.92 2.06 11.71
CA SER A 97 -17.28 1.39 12.84
C SER A 97 -16.06 0.58 12.43
N THR A 98 -16.04 0.06 11.20
CA THR A 98 -14.95 -0.78 10.68
C THR A 98 -14.31 -0.23 9.41
N ASN A 99 -14.75 0.92 8.89
CA ASN A 99 -14.31 1.38 7.57
C ASN A 99 -13.47 2.65 7.60
N PHE A 100 -12.42 2.71 6.78
CA PHE A 100 -11.75 3.96 6.41
C PHE A 100 -11.87 4.17 4.90
N ALA A 101 -11.71 5.41 4.44
CA ALA A 101 -11.71 5.75 3.02
C ALA A 101 -10.33 6.26 2.61
N VAL A 102 -9.98 6.02 1.36
CA VAL A 102 -8.86 6.67 0.68
C VAL A 102 -9.38 7.37 -0.57
N ALA A 103 -9.10 8.67 -0.69
CA ALA A 103 -9.32 9.42 -1.93
C ALA A 103 -8.19 9.10 -2.92
N HIS A 104 -8.43 8.13 -3.80
CA HIS A 104 -7.52 7.75 -4.88
C HIS A 104 -7.63 8.71 -6.07
N TYR A 105 -6.67 8.63 -7.00
CA TYR A 105 -6.72 9.43 -8.24
C TYR A 105 -8.01 9.17 -9.05
N ALA A 106 -8.56 7.96 -8.96
CA ALA A 106 -9.77 7.53 -9.66
C ALA A 106 -11.07 7.72 -8.85
N GLY A 107 -11.00 8.30 -7.65
CA GLY A 107 -12.14 8.52 -6.75
C GLY A 107 -11.98 7.91 -5.37
N GLU A 108 -12.99 8.10 -4.52
CA GLU A 108 -13.01 7.54 -3.17
C GLU A 108 -13.20 6.01 -3.20
N VAL A 109 -12.39 5.30 -2.42
CA VAL A 109 -12.59 3.88 -2.14
C VAL A 109 -12.69 3.67 -0.63
N ILE A 110 -13.75 2.99 -0.20
CA ILE A 110 -13.97 2.61 1.19
C ILE A 110 -13.42 1.20 1.43
N TYR A 111 -12.57 1.08 2.44
CA TYR A 111 -11.96 -0.17 2.88
C TYR A 111 -12.56 -0.61 4.21
N ASP A 112 -12.78 -1.91 4.35
CA ASP A 112 -13.13 -2.53 5.63
C ASP A 112 -11.87 -3.07 6.30
N VAL A 113 -11.68 -2.74 7.58
CA VAL A 113 -10.51 -3.16 8.37
C VAL A 113 -10.63 -4.61 8.84
N VAL A 114 -11.81 -5.25 8.71
CA VAL A 114 -12.01 -6.63 9.16
C VAL A 114 -10.98 -7.58 8.53
N SER A 115 -10.29 -8.33 9.38
CA SER A 115 -9.20 -9.25 9.04
C SER A 115 -7.98 -8.59 8.38
N PHE A 116 -7.78 -7.28 8.52
CA PHE A 116 -6.56 -6.62 7.98
C PHE A 116 -5.30 -7.15 8.66
N LEU A 117 -5.29 -7.23 10.00
CA LEU A 117 -4.10 -7.66 10.73
C LEU A 117 -3.80 -9.13 10.47
N GLU A 118 -4.83 -9.97 10.43
CA GLU A 118 -4.69 -11.40 10.09
C GLU A 118 -4.06 -11.58 8.71
N LYS A 119 -4.61 -10.91 7.69
CA LYS A 119 -4.09 -10.98 6.30
C LYS A 119 -2.67 -10.45 6.17
N ASN A 120 -2.30 -9.44 6.95
CA ASN A 120 -0.96 -8.85 6.91
C ASN A 120 0.06 -9.65 7.74
N THR A 121 -0.41 -10.48 8.67
CA THR A 121 0.42 -11.34 9.54
C THR A 121 0.54 -12.77 9.01
N ASP A 122 0.01 -13.08 7.82
CA ASP A 122 -0.03 -14.41 7.21
C ASP A 122 1.37 -14.95 6.84
N LYS A 123 2.18 -15.19 7.88
CA LYS A 123 3.51 -15.78 7.85
C LYS A 123 3.41 -17.19 8.40
N LEU A 124 4.08 -18.12 7.72
CA LEU A 124 4.20 -19.49 8.21
C LEU A 124 5.07 -19.53 9.46
N HIS A 125 4.58 -20.21 10.50
CA HIS A 125 5.33 -20.42 11.72
C HIS A 125 6.67 -21.13 11.44
N ALA A 126 7.73 -20.73 12.12
CA ALA A 126 9.08 -21.23 11.89
C ALA A 126 9.18 -22.76 11.96
N ASP A 127 8.46 -23.39 12.90
CA ASP A 127 8.43 -24.85 13.03
C ASP A 127 7.82 -25.56 11.82
N ILE A 128 6.76 -24.99 11.23
CA ILE A 128 6.14 -25.53 10.01
C ILE A 128 7.13 -25.37 8.86
N THR A 129 7.77 -24.21 8.74
CA THR A 129 8.81 -23.97 7.73
C THR A 129 9.97 -24.95 7.89
N ASN A 130 10.44 -25.23 9.10
CA ASN A 130 11.52 -26.18 9.37
C ASN A 130 11.11 -27.63 9.08
N LEU A 131 9.88 -28.01 9.40
CA LEU A 131 9.32 -29.31 9.04
C LEU A 131 9.31 -29.49 7.51
N LEU A 132 8.84 -28.49 6.76
CA LEU A 132 8.78 -28.52 5.30
C LEU A 132 10.18 -28.56 4.67
N LYS A 133 11.16 -27.85 5.24
CA LYS A 133 12.58 -27.95 4.86
C LYS A 133 13.16 -29.36 5.09
N SER A 134 12.71 -30.05 6.12
CA SER A 134 13.16 -31.42 6.45
C SER A 134 12.49 -32.51 5.62
N SER A 135 11.50 -32.16 4.79
CA SER A 135 10.74 -33.12 3.98
C SER A 135 11.64 -33.95 3.06
N GLY A 136 11.28 -35.23 2.89
CA GLY A 136 11.90 -36.12 1.91
C GLY A 136 11.51 -35.80 0.46
N ASN A 137 10.49 -34.96 0.25
CA ASN A 137 10.10 -34.50 -1.08
C ASN A 137 11.01 -33.35 -1.54
N ALA A 138 11.74 -33.58 -2.65
CA ALA A 138 12.70 -32.62 -3.19
C ALA A 138 12.08 -31.27 -3.56
N LEU A 139 10.84 -31.24 -4.07
CA LEU A 139 10.13 -30.01 -4.41
C LEU A 139 9.84 -29.18 -3.15
N LEU A 140 9.30 -29.81 -2.10
CA LEU A 140 9.01 -29.13 -0.83
C LEU A 140 10.30 -28.58 -0.19
N LYS A 141 11.37 -29.38 -0.16
CA LYS A 141 12.66 -28.91 0.36
C LYS A 141 13.18 -27.70 -0.43
N SER A 142 13.09 -27.73 -1.76
CA SER A 142 13.50 -26.61 -2.62
C SER A 142 12.67 -25.35 -2.37
N LEU A 143 11.34 -25.47 -2.31
CA LEU A 143 10.44 -24.34 -2.13
C LEU A 143 10.67 -23.61 -0.80
N PHE A 144 10.97 -24.35 0.26
CA PHE A 144 11.11 -23.76 1.61
C PHE A 144 12.56 -23.47 2.02
N SER A 145 13.56 -23.89 1.24
CA SER A 145 14.99 -23.63 1.52
C SER A 145 15.59 -22.54 0.64
N ASP A 146 14.99 -22.24 -0.51
CA ASP A 146 15.46 -21.19 -1.42
C ASP A 146 15.01 -19.81 -0.93
N PRO A 147 15.92 -18.86 -0.69
CA PRO A 147 15.59 -17.52 -0.21
C PRO A 147 14.70 -16.71 -1.16
N ARG A 148 14.54 -17.13 -2.43
CA ARG A 148 13.59 -16.50 -3.37
C ARG A 148 12.14 -16.87 -3.12
N PHE A 149 11.90 -18.00 -2.45
CA PHE A 149 10.57 -18.60 -2.23
C PHE A 149 10.26 -18.80 -0.74
N ALA A 150 11.28 -18.85 0.10
CA ALA A 150 11.14 -19.02 1.54
C ALA A 150 10.47 -17.77 2.15
N PRO A 151 9.41 -17.92 2.94
CA PRO A 151 8.85 -16.81 3.73
C PRO A 151 9.91 -16.28 4.71
N GLU A 152 10.04 -14.95 4.82
CA GLU A 152 10.86 -14.28 5.84
C GLU A 152 10.24 -14.34 7.25
#